data_AF-A0A0Q8DFA9-F1
#
_entry.id   AF-A0A0Q8DFA9-F1
#
_cell.length_a   1.000
_cell.length_b   1.000
_cell.length_c   1.000
_cell.angle_alpha   90.00
_cell.angle_beta   90.00
_cell.angle_gamma   90.00
#
_symmetry.space_group_name_H-M   'P 1'
#
loop_
_entity.id
_entity.type
_entity.pdbx_description
1 polymer ?
#
loop_
_entity_poly.entity_id
_entity_poly.type
_entity_poly.pdbx_seq_one_letter_code
_entity_poly.pdbx_strand_id
1 'polypeptide(L)'
;MTTPPNGPRRPVTWREALDRLEAHADNAERMLQGRRAPDSTPWHPPTELGPIPDEFLPRARALLERQQRLMAAIPGILSDTRQQQRLTERVRDATATRSVPVYLDITA
;
A
#
# COMPACT_ATOMS: atom_id res chain seq x y z
N MET A 1 -6.90 29.09 24.60
CA MET A 1 -7.53 27.78 24.35
C MET A 1 -6.54 26.94 23.56
N THR A 2 -5.81 26.05 24.23
CA THR A 2 -4.79 25.20 23.61
C THR A 2 -5.49 23.94 23.11
N THR A 3 -5.61 23.78 21.79
CA THR A 3 -6.10 22.54 21.17
C THR A 3 -5.18 21.39 21.62
N PRO A 4 -5.68 20.31 22.25
CA PRO A 4 -4.83 19.19 22.58
C PRO A 4 -4.32 18.55 21.27
N PRO A 5 -3.07 18.05 21.23
CA PRO A 5 -2.58 17.31 20.09
C PRO A 5 -3.47 16.08 19.92
N ASN A 6 -4.19 15.99 18.79
CA ASN A 6 -5.06 14.86 18.48
C ASN A 6 -4.18 13.63 18.17
N GLY A 7 -3.69 12.98 19.22
CA GLY A 7 -2.91 11.76 19.13
C GLY A 7 -3.76 10.62 18.56
N PRO A 8 -3.12 9.54 18.04
CA PRO A 8 -3.85 8.42 17.47
C PRO A 8 -4.82 7.83 18.52
N ARG A 9 -6.12 7.89 18.21
CA ARG A 9 -7.18 7.38 19.10
C ARG A 9 -7.05 5.87 19.21
N ARG A 10 -6.94 5.32 20.42
CA ARG A 10 -6.98 3.87 20.65
C ARG A 10 -8.41 3.34 20.44
N PRO A 11 -8.59 2.16 19.81
CA PRO A 11 -9.91 1.56 19.71
C PRO A 11 -10.38 1.09 21.10
N VAL A 12 -11.66 1.25 21.38
CA VAL A 12 -12.26 0.89 22.68
C VAL A 12 -13.02 -0.43 22.65
N THR A 13 -13.14 -1.06 21.46
CA THR A 13 -13.75 -2.38 21.29
C THR A 13 -12.98 -3.24 20.28
N TRP A 14 -13.10 -4.57 20.40
CA TRP A 14 -12.48 -5.52 19.46
C TRP A 14 -13.02 -5.37 18.04
N ARG A 15 -14.30 -5.02 17.89
CA ARG A 15 -14.90 -4.70 16.60
C ARG A 15 -14.22 -3.51 15.94
N GLU A 16 -14.13 -2.38 16.66
CA GLU A 16 -13.48 -1.16 16.16
C GLU A 16 -12.00 -1.41 15.83
N ALA A 17 -11.31 -2.22 16.65
CA ALA A 17 -9.94 -2.62 16.39
C ALA A 17 -9.82 -3.39 15.07
N LEU A 18 -10.66 -4.41 14.86
CA LEU A 18 -10.63 -5.20 13.63
C LEU A 18 -11.06 -4.39 12.40
N ASP A 19 -12.07 -3.53 12.52
CA ASP A 19 -12.53 -2.65 11.42
C ASP A 19 -11.39 -1.75 10.93
N ARG A 20 -10.62 -1.19 11.86
CA ARG A 20 -9.46 -0.35 11.53
C ARG A 20 -8.33 -1.15 10.90
N LEU A 21 -8.02 -2.34 11.44
CA LEU A 21 -6.96 -3.19 10.89
C LEU A 21 -7.30 -3.69 9.48
N GLU A 22 -8.57 -3.95 9.21
CA GLU A 22 -9.07 -4.27 7.87
C GLU A 22 -8.93 -3.08 6.91
N ALA A 23 -9.29 -1.87 7.34
CA ALA A 23 -9.08 -0.66 6.54
C ALA A 23 -7.60 -0.43 6.19
N HIS A 24 -6.68 -0.78 7.11
CA HIS A 24 -5.25 -0.77 6.82
C HIS A 24 -4.85 -1.81 5.77
N ALA A 25 -5.39 -3.02 5.83
CA ALA A 25 -5.14 -4.05 4.82
C ALA A 25 -5.69 -3.64 3.44
N ASP A 26 -6.89 -3.07 3.38
CA ASP A 26 -7.50 -2.53 2.16
C ASP A 26 -6.64 -1.42 1.54
N ASN A 27 -6.10 -0.53 2.38
CA ASN A 27 -5.20 0.53 1.95
C ASN A 27 -3.91 -0.06 1.35
N ALA A 28 -3.26 -0.99 2.05
CA ALA A 28 -2.07 -1.66 1.55
C ALA A 28 -2.32 -2.36 0.21
N GLU A 29 -3.45 -3.05 0.05
CA GLU A 29 -3.83 -3.67 -1.22
C GLU A 29 -3.98 -2.67 -2.36
N ARG A 30 -4.64 -1.54 -2.10
CA ARG A 30 -4.76 -0.46 -3.09
C ARG A 30 -3.39 0.06 -3.49
N MET A 31 -2.47 0.24 -2.55
CA MET A 31 -1.10 0.66 -2.84
C MET A 31 -0.35 -0.36 -3.71
N LEU A 32 -0.47 -1.65 -3.41
CA LEU A 32 0.14 -2.72 -4.23
C LEU A 32 -0.44 -2.78 -5.66
N GLN A 33 -1.71 -2.38 -5.83
CA GLN A 33 -2.35 -2.24 -7.15
C GLN A 33 -1.99 -0.92 -7.86
N GLY A 34 -1.06 -0.11 -7.32
CA GLY A 34 -0.68 1.19 -7.89
C GLY A 34 -1.73 2.29 -7.72
N ARG A 35 -2.75 2.07 -6.88
CA ARG A 35 -3.81 3.06 -6.63
C ARG A 35 -3.39 3.96 -5.47
N ARG A 36 -3.73 5.26 -5.57
CA ARG A 36 -3.59 6.17 -4.44
C ARG A 36 -4.47 5.69 -3.29
N ALA A 37 -3.89 5.59 -2.11
CA ALA A 37 -4.59 5.26 -0.89
C ALA A 37 -4.66 6.48 0.04
N PRO A 38 -5.70 6.61 0.86
CA PRO A 38 -5.82 7.73 1.81
C PRO A 38 -4.74 7.64 2.89
N ASP A 39 -4.39 8.78 3.48
CA ASP A 39 -3.51 8.81 4.65
C ASP A 39 -4.19 8.10 5.81
N SER A 40 -3.62 6.98 6.25
CA SER A 40 -4.13 6.21 7.39
C SER A 40 -3.34 6.56 8.65
N THR A 41 -4.04 6.85 9.75
CA THR A 41 -3.42 6.98 11.07
C THR A 41 -2.63 5.72 11.42
N PRO A 42 -1.41 5.81 11.96
CA PRO A 42 -0.64 4.62 12.35
C PRO A 42 -1.46 3.64 13.20
N TRP A 43 -1.45 2.37 12.81
CA TRP A 43 -2.13 1.32 13.56
C TRP A 43 -1.42 1.06 14.89
N HIS A 44 -2.18 1.06 15.99
CA HIS A 44 -1.69 0.67 17.31
C HIS A 44 -2.51 -0.49 17.86
N PRO A 45 -1.86 -1.58 18.32
CA PRO A 45 -2.57 -2.73 18.85
C PRO A 45 -3.34 -2.37 20.13
N PRO A 46 -4.57 -2.88 20.31
CA PRO A 46 -5.34 -2.67 21.53
C PRO A 46 -4.82 -3.54 22.68
N THR A 47 -3.89 -3.01 23.48
CA THR A 47 -3.35 -3.71 24.66
C THR A 47 -4.35 -3.81 25.81
N GLU A 48 -5.33 -2.91 25.88
CA GLU A 48 -6.25 -2.76 27.01
C GLU A 48 -7.56 -3.56 26.86
N LEU A 49 -7.80 -4.21 25.71
CA LEU A 49 -9.09 -4.87 25.42
C LEU A 49 -9.19 -6.32 25.94
N GLY A 50 -8.17 -6.80 26.65
CA GLY A 50 -8.10 -8.20 27.09
C GLY A 50 -7.96 -9.18 25.92
N PRO A 51 -8.26 -10.48 26.10
CA PRO A 51 -8.20 -11.45 25.03
C PRO A 51 -9.26 -11.20 23.95
N ILE A 52 -9.01 -11.66 22.73
CA ILE A 52 -9.98 -11.57 21.64
C ILE A 52 -11.17 -12.50 21.90
N PRO A 53 -12.43 -12.03 21.83
CA PRO A 53 -13.61 -12.88 21.94
C PRO A 53 -13.71 -13.91 20.80
N ASP A 54 -14.25 -15.08 21.11
CA ASP A 54 -14.33 -16.21 20.15
C ASP A 54 -15.09 -15.87 18.87
N GLU A 55 -16.10 -15.01 18.95
CA GLU A 55 -16.87 -14.52 17.79
C GLU A 55 -16.00 -13.78 16.74
N PHE A 56 -14.87 -13.20 17.17
CA PHE A 56 -13.95 -12.48 16.32
C PHE A 56 -12.78 -13.33 15.83
N LEU A 57 -12.58 -14.54 16.37
CA LEU A 57 -11.48 -15.42 15.96
C LEU A 57 -11.49 -15.74 14.46
N PRO A 58 -12.62 -16.11 13.83
CA PRO A 58 -12.63 -16.38 12.39
C PRO A 58 -12.21 -15.16 11.57
N ARG A 59 -12.68 -13.97 11.97
CA ARG A 59 -12.40 -12.70 11.33
C ARG A 59 -10.93 -12.31 11.46
N ALA A 60 -10.37 -12.44 12.66
CA ALA A 60 -8.95 -12.16 12.91
C ALA A 60 -8.02 -13.12 12.13
N ARG A 61 -8.38 -14.41 12.03
CA ARG A 61 -7.62 -15.39 11.25
C ARG A 61 -7.61 -15.06 9.76
N ALA A 62 -8.78 -14.76 9.18
CA ALA A 62 -8.88 -14.37 7.77
C ALA A 62 -8.06 -13.11 7.47
N LEU A 63 -8.06 -12.14 8.39
CA LEU A 63 -7.26 -10.93 8.28
C LEU A 63 -5.75 -11.21 8.35
N LEU A 64 -5.31 -12.12 9.23
CA LEU A 64 -3.91 -12.52 9.33
C LEU A 64 -3.42 -13.20 8.04
N GLU A 65 -4.20 -14.12 7.48
CA GLU A 65 -3.88 -14.78 6.21
C GLU A 65 -3.77 -13.77 5.06
N ARG A 66 -4.66 -12.77 5.05
CA ARG A 66 -4.62 -11.67 4.08
C ARG A 66 -3.33 -10.84 4.24
N GLN A 67 -2.97 -10.47 5.46
CA GLN A 67 -1.73 -9.73 5.73
C GLN A 67 -0.48 -10.52 5.32
N GLN A 68 -0.44 -11.83 5.58
CA GLN A 68 0.66 -12.70 5.15
C GLN A 68 0.80 -12.74 3.62
N ARG A 69 -0.32 -12.84 2.89
CA ARG A 69 -0.32 -12.77 1.41
C ARG A 69 0.20 -11.42 0.91
N LEU A 70 -0.17 -10.32 1.55
CA LEU A 70 0.35 -8.99 1.20
C LEU A 70 1.84 -8.88 1.44
N MET A 71 2.33 -9.34 2.59
CA MET A 71 3.76 -9.34 2.91
C MET A 71 4.56 -10.19 1.92
N ALA A 72 4.01 -11.33 1.49
CA ALA A 72 4.63 -12.19 0.48
C ALA A 72 4.64 -11.56 -0.93
N ALA A 73 3.73 -10.65 -1.25
CA ALA A 73 3.65 -9.98 -2.55
C ALA A 73 4.65 -8.80 -2.69
N ILE A 74 5.04 -8.15 -1.58
CA ILE A 74 5.93 -6.99 -1.58
C ILE A 74 7.26 -7.25 -2.33
N PRO A 75 7.99 -8.36 -2.09
CA PRO A 75 9.26 -8.63 -2.79
C PRO A 75 9.10 -8.73 -4.32
N GLY A 76 8.00 -9.32 -4.79
CA GLY A 76 7.68 -9.43 -6.22
C GLY A 76 7.50 -8.05 -6.86
N ILE A 77 6.66 -7.22 -6.25
CA ILE A 77 6.38 -5.86 -6.73
C ILE A 77 7.64 -4.98 -6.71
N LEU A 78 8.50 -5.11 -5.70
CA LEU A 78 9.78 -4.40 -5.66
C LEU A 78 10.71 -4.81 -6.81
N SER A 79 10.70 -6.10 -7.16
CA SER A 79 11.52 -6.64 -8.25
C SER A 79 11.03 -6.16 -9.61
N ASP A 80 9.72 -6.20 -9.84
CA ASP A 80 9.09 -5.69 -11.06
C ASP A 80 9.33 -4.19 -11.25
N THR A 81 9.19 -3.41 -10.17
CA THR A 81 9.44 -1.96 -10.20
C THR A 81 10.89 -1.65 -10.59
N ARG A 82 11.87 -2.38 -10.03
CA ARG A 82 13.30 -2.24 -10.39
C ARG A 82 13.55 -2.61 -11.84
N GLN A 83 12.89 -3.65 -12.36
CA GLN A 83 13.01 -4.04 -13.77
C GLN A 83 12.43 -2.98 -14.70
N GLN A 84 11.28 -2.40 -14.36
CA GLN A 84 10.66 -1.30 -15.11
C GLN A 84 11.57 -0.05 -15.14
N GLN A 85 12.21 0.29 -14.02
CA GLN A 85 13.19 1.39 -13.96
C GLN A 85 14.37 1.14 -14.89
N ARG A 86 14.98 -0.05 -14.84
CA ARG A 86 16.11 -0.42 -15.72
C ARG A 86 15.75 -0.43 -17.20
N LEU A 87 14.55 -0.90 -17.56
CA LEU A 87 14.08 -0.85 -18.95
C LEU A 87 13.86 0.59 -19.42
N THR A 88 13.27 1.43 -18.56
CA THR A 88 13.07 2.85 -18.84
C THR A 88 14.40 3.60 -19.01
N GLU A 89 15.38 3.33 -18.15
CA GLU A 89 16.74 3.87 -18.27
C GLU A 89 17.41 3.45 -19.57
N ARG A 90 17.38 2.15 -19.92
CA ARG A 90 17.93 1.65 -21.19
C ARG A 90 17.26 2.27 -22.41
N VAL A 91 15.94 2.43 -22.39
CA VAL A 91 15.21 3.10 -23.48
C VAL A 91 15.60 4.58 -23.56
N ARG A 92 15.72 5.28 -22.41
CA ARG A 92 16.20 6.66 -22.38
C ARG A 92 17.59 6.80 -22.96
N ASP A 93 18.54 5.95 -22.55
CA ASP A 93 19.92 5.97 -23.06
C ASP A 93 19.97 5.66 -24.56
N ALA A 94 19.23 4.63 -25.01
CA ALA A 94 19.13 4.28 -26.43
C ALA A 94 18.49 5.38 -27.28
N THR A 95 17.50 6.10 -26.72
CA THR A 95 16.84 7.22 -27.41
C THR A 95 17.69 8.49 -27.37
N ALA A 96 18.46 8.71 -26.29
CA ALA A 96 19.37 9.84 -26.15
C ALA A 96 20.55 9.76 -27.14
N THR A 97 21.04 8.56 -27.46
CA THR A 97 22.08 8.35 -28.48
C THR A 97 21.53 8.37 -29.91
N ARG A 98 20.22 8.14 -30.12
CA ARG A 98 19.61 8.02 -31.46
C ARG A 98 18.37 8.91 -31.62
N SER A 99 18.53 10.21 -31.41
CA SER A 99 17.53 11.20 -31.84
C SER A 99 18.18 12.21 -32.77
N VAL A 100 18.38 11.79 -34.02
CA VAL A 100 18.45 12.75 -35.14
C VAL A 100 17.03 12.81 -35.69
N PRO A 101 16.24 13.86 -35.41
CA PRO A 101 14.88 13.97 -35.93
C PRO A 101 14.93 14.07 -37.46
N VAL A 102 14.38 13.08 -38.14
CA VAL A 102 14.19 13.09 -39.59
C VAL A 102 12.82 13.70 -39.85
N TYR A 103 12.80 14.92 -40.38
CA TYR A 103 11.58 15.55 -40.88
C TYR A 103 11.23 14.94 -42.24
N LEU A 104 10.04 14.34 -42.32
CA LEU A 104 9.43 13.94 -43.58
C LEU A 104 8.56 15.11 -44.04
N ASP A 105 9.02 15.83 -45.05
CA ASP A 105 8.23 16.87 -45.72
C ASP A 105 7.24 16.18 -46.65
N ILE A 106 5.96 16.23 -46.31
CA ILE A 106 4.88 15.74 -47.17
C ILE A 106 4.40 16.90 -48.04
N THR A 107 4.87 16.93 -49.29
CA THR A 107 4.26 17.77 -50.32
C THR A 107 3.04 17.05 -50.89
N ALA A 108 1.87 17.70 -50.80
CA ALA A 108 0.62 17.28 -51.42
C ALA A 108 0.21 18.28 -52.51
#